data_AF-A0A9D8RVI7-F1
#
_entry.id   AF-A0A9D8RVI7-F1
#
_cell.length_a   1.000
_cell.length_b   1.000
_cell.length_c   1.000
_cell.angle_alpha   90.00
_cell.angle_beta   90.00
_cell.angle_gamma   90.00
#
_symmetry.space_group_name_H-M   'P 1'
#
loop_
_entity.id
_entity.type
_entity.pdbx_description
1 polymer ?
#
loop_
_entity_poly.entity_id
_entity_poly.type
_entity_poly.pdbx_seq_one_letter_code
_entity_poly.pdbx_strand_id
1 'polypeptide(L)'
;MLTINKISLASPIDYAAEELKKYLRMMMPEGGDISISYNPEAEGGFRLGLMQDFGLDVSDAENTELDDILYIDCDECGGIIAGDNPRSVLLSVYEYLRQNGCRWLYPGVDGEYIPMKDIVPVKYRHKPSCRYRGQCNEGAESQQCMLETIEFTPKVGMNVYMLEFRIPRDYYEKYYNHSKNEEARPPEPITDEQVLQWKRQCEAEIAKRGLQFHDIGHG
;
A
#
# COMPACT_ATOMS: atom_id res chain seq x y z
N MET A 1 5.78 -22.02 -13.42
CA MET A 1 5.76 -21.58 -12.01
C MET A 1 5.98 -20.08 -12.03
N LEU A 2 5.07 -19.31 -11.42
CA LEU A 2 5.18 -17.85 -11.42
C LEU A 2 6.35 -17.42 -10.54
N THR A 3 7.05 -16.37 -10.97
CA THR A 3 8.16 -15.76 -10.23
C THR A 3 7.97 -14.25 -10.21
N ILE A 4 8.51 -13.60 -9.18
CA ILE A 4 8.52 -12.15 -9.04
C ILE A 4 9.98 -11.69 -8.97
N ASN A 5 10.39 -10.91 -9.95
CA ASN A 5 11.72 -10.31 -10.04
C ASN A 5 11.61 -8.81 -9.75
N LYS A 6 12.24 -8.36 -8.68
CA LYS A 6 12.45 -6.95 -8.41
C LYS A 6 13.63 -6.47 -9.25
N ILE A 7 13.43 -5.38 -9.97
CA ILE A 7 14.45 -4.74 -10.82
C ILE A 7 15.18 -3.64 -10.06
N SER A 8 14.53 -3.09 -9.03
CA SER A 8 15.08 -2.05 -8.14
C SER A 8 15.06 -2.50 -6.67
N LEU A 9 15.97 -1.92 -5.86
CA LEU A 9 16.16 -2.21 -4.43
C LEU A 9 15.40 -1.23 -3.51
N ALA A 10 14.51 -0.41 -4.05
CA ALA A 10 13.73 0.53 -3.22
C ALA A 10 12.79 -0.23 -2.28
N SER A 11 12.79 0.11 -0.98
CA SER A 11 12.01 -0.62 0.03
C SER A 11 10.49 -0.72 -0.25
N PRO A 12 9.81 0.27 -0.87
CA PRO A 12 8.40 0.10 -1.23
C PRO A 12 8.17 -1.00 -2.28
N ILE A 13 9.18 -1.28 -3.12
CA ILE A 13 9.12 -2.34 -4.14
C ILE A 13 9.25 -3.72 -3.49
N ASP A 14 10.01 -3.84 -2.40
CA ASP A 14 10.04 -5.07 -1.58
C ASP A 14 8.64 -5.39 -1.06
N TYR A 15 7.97 -4.39 -0.50
CA TYR A 15 6.59 -4.57 -0.01
C TYR A 15 5.60 -4.85 -1.15
N ALA A 16 5.74 -4.18 -2.30
CA ALA A 16 4.91 -4.44 -3.47
C ALA A 16 5.03 -5.89 -3.99
N ALA A 17 6.25 -6.45 -3.98
CA ALA A 17 6.48 -7.84 -4.37
C ALA A 17 5.81 -8.84 -3.40
N GLU A 18 5.88 -8.57 -2.10
CA GLU A 18 5.22 -9.40 -1.07
C GLU A 18 3.69 -9.33 -1.16
N GLU A 19 3.12 -8.14 -1.41
CA GLU A 19 1.68 -7.99 -1.64
C GLU A 19 1.25 -8.75 -2.90
N LEU A 20 1.98 -8.60 -4.01
CA LEU A 20 1.69 -9.35 -5.23
C LEU A 20 1.72 -10.87 -4.97
N LYS A 21 2.77 -11.37 -4.30
CA LYS A 21 2.88 -12.78 -3.91
C LYS A 21 1.69 -13.23 -3.05
N LYS A 22 1.35 -12.47 -2.01
CA LYS A 22 0.23 -12.76 -1.09
C LYS A 22 -1.06 -12.96 -1.89
N TYR A 23 -1.44 -11.98 -2.70
CA TYR A 23 -2.71 -12.05 -3.44
C TYR A 23 -2.70 -13.13 -4.52
N LEU A 24 -1.62 -13.28 -5.29
CA LEU A 24 -1.54 -14.34 -6.31
C LEU A 24 -1.70 -15.74 -5.69
N ARG A 25 -1.10 -16.00 -4.52
CA ARG A 25 -1.27 -17.27 -3.81
C ARG A 25 -2.68 -17.49 -3.28
N MET A 26 -3.37 -16.43 -2.88
CA MET A 26 -4.76 -16.51 -2.43
C MET A 26 -5.73 -16.69 -3.59
N MET A 27 -5.44 -16.09 -4.75
CA MET A 27 -6.23 -16.25 -5.97
C MET A 27 -6.04 -17.63 -6.62
N MET A 28 -4.81 -18.15 -6.62
CA MET A 28 -4.41 -19.40 -7.27
C MET A 28 -3.72 -20.35 -6.27
N PRO A 29 -4.45 -20.96 -5.32
CA PRO A 29 -3.85 -21.78 -4.26
C PRO A 29 -3.12 -23.03 -4.78
N GLU A 30 -3.52 -23.56 -5.93
CA GLU A 30 -2.88 -24.70 -6.60
C GLU A 30 -1.70 -24.29 -7.50
N GLY A 31 -1.40 -22.99 -7.61
CA GLY A 31 -0.35 -22.43 -8.47
C GLY A 31 1.10 -22.68 -8.01
N GLY A 32 1.27 -23.29 -6.83
CA GLY A 32 2.57 -23.56 -6.23
C GLY A 32 3.16 -22.35 -5.48
N ASP A 33 4.44 -22.47 -5.08
CA ASP A 33 5.14 -21.34 -4.47
C ASP A 33 5.58 -20.32 -5.54
N ILE A 34 5.62 -19.05 -5.13
CA ILE A 34 6.03 -17.92 -5.96
C ILE A 34 7.28 -17.33 -5.31
N SER A 35 8.44 -17.49 -5.95
CA SER A 35 9.69 -16.92 -5.42
C SER A 35 9.78 -15.43 -5.72
N ILE A 36 10.37 -14.69 -4.78
CA ILE A 36 10.75 -13.28 -4.96
C ILE A 36 12.27 -13.22 -5.00
N SER A 37 12.83 -12.63 -6.05
CA SER A 37 14.26 -12.38 -6.18
C SER A 37 14.54 -10.96 -6.65
N TYR A 38 15.71 -10.43 -6.31
CA TYR A 38 16.25 -9.26 -7.00
C TYR A 38 17.03 -9.75 -8.22
N ASN A 39 16.59 -9.37 -9.41
CA ASN A 39 17.22 -9.75 -10.67
C ASN A 39 16.94 -8.67 -11.73
N PRO A 40 17.82 -7.66 -11.87
CA PRO A 40 17.61 -6.55 -12.80
C PRO A 40 17.61 -6.98 -14.28
N GLU A 41 18.24 -8.11 -14.60
CA GLU A 41 18.33 -8.67 -15.95
C GLU A 41 17.22 -9.71 -16.24
N ALA A 42 16.18 -9.77 -15.40
CA ALA A 42 15.11 -10.73 -15.60
C ALA A 42 14.31 -10.45 -16.89
N GLU A 43 14.17 -11.47 -17.74
CA GLU A 43 13.35 -11.38 -18.96
C GLU A 43 11.94 -11.99 -18.79
N GLY A 44 11.72 -12.79 -17.74
CA GLY A 44 10.46 -13.51 -17.51
C GLY A 44 9.89 -13.34 -16.10
N GLY A 45 8.68 -13.86 -15.90
CA GLY A 45 7.90 -13.69 -14.67
C GLY A 45 7.36 -12.27 -14.51
N PHE A 46 6.83 -11.96 -13.33
CA PHE A 46 6.48 -10.59 -12.97
C PHE A 46 7.74 -9.80 -12.68
N ARG A 47 7.88 -8.63 -13.28
CA ARG A 47 9.03 -7.75 -13.14
C ARG A 47 8.55 -6.43 -12.56
N LEU A 48 8.99 -6.14 -11.34
CA LEU A 48 8.59 -4.97 -10.57
C LEU A 48 9.76 -3.99 -10.50
N GLY A 49 9.56 -2.77 -10.98
CA GLY A 49 10.63 -1.78 -11.08
C GLY A 49 10.11 -0.40 -11.44
N LEU A 50 11.03 0.56 -11.53
CA LEU A 50 10.71 1.87 -12.05
C LEU A 50 10.49 1.81 -13.56
N MET A 51 9.65 2.69 -14.08
CA MET A 51 9.42 2.80 -15.52
C MET A 51 10.73 3.00 -16.31
N GLN A 52 11.67 3.76 -15.76
CA GLN A 52 12.98 4.01 -16.36
C GLN A 52 13.84 2.74 -16.43
N ASP A 53 13.69 1.81 -15.48
CA ASP A 53 14.41 0.52 -15.48
C ASP A 53 14.05 -0.32 -16.72
N PHE A 54 12.89 -0.06 -17.33
CA PHE A 54 12.39 -0.73 -18.53
C PHE A 54 12.47 0.14 -19.79
N GLY A 55 13.09 1.33 -19.72
CA GLY A 55 13.13 2.28 -20.82
C GLY A 55 11.77 2.87 -21.20
N LEU A 56 10.81 2.90 -20.26
CA LEU A 56 9.46 3.41 -20.48
C LEU A 56 9.40 4.93 -20.24
N ASP A 57 8.49 5.59 -20.95
CA ASP A 57 8.33 7.04 -20.88
C ASP A 57 7.65 7.53 -19.59
N VAL A 58 8.25 8.55 -18.98
CA VAL A 58 7.75 9.22 -17.76
C VAL A 58 7.40 10.69 -18.01
N SER A 59 7.40 11.15 -19.27
CA SER A 59 7.22 12.56 -19.62
C SER A 59 5.87 13.15 -19.22
N ASP A 60 4.87 12.31 -18.94
CA ASP A 60 3.56 12.73 -18.43
C ASP A 60 3.60 13.29 -16.99
N ALA A 61 4.64 12.95 -16.22
CA ALA A 61 4.83 13.44 -14.86
C ALA A 61 5.48 14.82 -14.90
N GLU A 62 4.84 15.79 -14.25
CA GLU A 62 5.45 17.11 -14.03
C GLU A 62 6.54 17.03 -12.95
N ASN A 63 6.33 16.14 -11.98
CA ASN A 63 7.29 15.85 -10.92
C ASN A 63 7.21 14.37 -10.54
N THR A 64 8.21 13.58 -10.95
CA THR A 64 8.27 12.14 -10.68
C THR A 64 8.37 11.78 -9.20
N GLU A 65 8.74 12.70 -8.32
CA GLU A 65 8.75 12.45 -6.86
C GLU A 65 7.35 12.53 -6.24
N LEU A 66 6.43 13.27 -6.88
CA LEU A 66 5.12 13.61 -6.32
C LEU A 66 3.94 13.06 -7.12
N ASP A 67 4.06 13.06 -8.45
CA ASP A 67 3.08 12.47 -9.34
C ASP A 67 3.19 10.94 -9.30
N ASP A 68 2.12 10.27 -9.72
CA ASP A 68 2.11 8.81 -9.80
C ASP A 68 1.74 8.39 -11.21
N ILE A 69 2.65 7.75 -11.93
CA ILE A 69 2.32 7.07 -13.18
C ILE A 69 2.31 5.58 -12.90
N LEU A 70 1.18 4.94 -13.18
CA LEU A 70 1.00 3.50 -13.06
C LEU A 70 1.16 2.86 -14.43
N TYR A 71 1.91 1.77 -14.51
CA TYR A 71 2.13 1.01 -15.74
C TYR A 71 2.03 -0.49 -15.49
N ILE A 72 1.25 -1.17 -16.33
CA ILE A 72 1.06 -2.63 -16.30
C ILE A 72 1.05 -3.12 -17.75
N ASP A 73 1.88 -4.11 -18.05
CA ASP A 73 1.80 -4.91 -19.27
C ASP A 73 2.11 -6.37 -18.90
N CYS A 74 1.05 -7.11 -18.57
CA CYS A 74 1.12 -8.49 -18.10
C CYS A 74 0.20 -9.41 -18.88
N ASP A 75 0.65 -10.65 -19.04
CA ASP A 75 -0.11 -11.80 -19.50
C ASP A 75 -0.25 -12.85 -18.38
N GLU A 76 -0.67 -14.07 -18.72
CA GLU A 76 -0.85 -15.18 -17.77
C GLU A 76 0.48 -15.73 -17.19
N CYS A 77 1.62 -15.39 -17.81
CA CYS A 77 2.95 -15.84 -17.41
C CYS A 77 3.74 -14.78 -16.63
N GLY A 78 3.24 -13.54 -16.55
CA GLY A 78 3.91 -12.43 -15.89
C GLY A 78 3.96 -11.20 -16.79
N GLY A 79 5.00 -10.38 -16.66
CA GLY A 79 5.14 -9.14 -17.43
C GLY A 79 5.73 -8.01 -16.60
N ILE A 80 5.44 -6.77 -16.97
CA ILE A 80 5.97 -5.57 -16.32
C ILE A 80 4.86 -4.94 -15.47
N ILE A 81 5.16 -4.71 -14.19
CA ILE A 81 4.37 -3.85 -13.30
C ILE A 81 5.31 -2.77 -12.80
N ALA A 82 5.11 -1.54 -13.26
CA ALA A 82 6.05 -0.46 -13.06
C ALA A 82 5.38 0.84 -12.63
N GLY A 83 6.16 1.72 -12.02
CA GLY A 83 5.74 3.06 -11.66
C GLY A 83 6.85 4.08 -11.94
N ASP A 84 6.52 5.36 -12.09
CA ASP A 84 7.52 6.42 -12.25
C ASP A 84 8.38 6.66 -10.99
N ASN A 85 7.91 6.19 -9.83
CA ASN A 85 8.62 6.20 -8.56
C ASN A 85 8.27 4.94 -7.73
N PRO A 86 8.92 4.70 -6.58
CA PRO A 86 8.68 3.49 -5.80
C PRO A 86 7.25 3.31 -5.27
N ARG A 87 6.55 4.40 -4.89
CA ARG A 87 5.13 4.33 -4.44
C ARG A 87 4.23 3.86 -5.58
N SER A 88 4.47 4.34 -6.80
CA SER A 88 3.67 4.02 -7.98
C SER A 88 3.77 2.54 -8.38
N VAL A 89 4.88 1.87 -8.06
CA VAL A 89 5.01 0.41 -8.25
C VAL A 89 4.01 -0.33 -7.36
N LEU A 90 3.90 0.03 -6.08
CA LEU A 90 2.92 -0.55 -5.16
C LEU A 90 1.48 -0.26 -5.61
N LEU A 91 1.20 0.98 -6.05
CA LEU A 91 -0.12 1.34 -6.58
C LEU A 91 -0.46 0.55 -7.85
N SER A 92 0.52 0.30 -8.72
CA SER A 92 0.36 -0.52 -9.93
C SER A 92 0.11 -1.99 -9.61
N VAL A 93 0.73 -2.54 -8.56
CA VAL A 93 0.41 -3.89 -8.07
C VAL A 93 -1.05 -3.97 -7.63
N TYR A 94 -1.54 -3.02 -6.84
CA TYR A 94 -2.95 -3.02 -6.43
C TYR A 94 -3.92 -2.80 -7.59
N GLU A 95 -3.56 -1.99 -8.59
CA GLU A 95 -4.34 -1.87 -9.83
C GLU A 95 -4.38 -3.19 -10.62
N TYR A 96 -3.23 -3.87 -10.78
CA TYR A 96 -3.18 -5.18 -11.43
C TYR A 96 -4.11 -6.20 -10.73
N LEU A 97 -4.05 -6.25 -9.41
CA LEU A 97 -4.90 -7.12 -8.58
C LEU A 97 -6.39 -6.74 -8.69
N ARG A 98 -6.70 -5.44 -8.74
CA ARG A 98 -8.07 -4.92 -8.94
C ARG A 98 -8.63 -5.34 -10.30
N GLN A 99 -7.84 -5.23 -11.35
CA GLN A 99 -8.19 -5.67 -12.71
C GLN A 99 -8.40 -7.19 -12.76
N ASN A 100 -7.67 -7.94 -11.94
CA ASN A 100 -7.85 -9.39 -11.79
C ASN A 100 -9.03 -9.79 -10.89
N GLY A 101 -9.63 -8.84 -10.15
CA GLY A 101 -10.90 -9.01 -9.45
C GLY A 101 -10.85 -8.77 -7.94
N CYS A 102 -9.68 -8.50 -7.36
CA CYS A 102 -9.56 -8.16 -5.94
C CYS A 102 -10.31 -6.86 -5.62
N ARG A 103 -10.93 -6.78 -4.43
CA ARG A 103 -11.57 -5.56 -3.92
C ARG A 103 -11.19 -5.36 -2.45
N TRP A 104 -11.11 -4.09 -2.05
CA TRP A 104 -10.85 -3.67 -0.68
C TRP A 104 -11.93 -2.67 -0.29
N LEU A 105 -12.81 -3.07 0.64
CA LEU A 105 -14.02 -2.33 0.99
C LEU A 105 -13.82 -1.41 2.20
N TYR A 106 -13.02 -1.85 3.16
CA TYR A 106 -12.65 -1.11 4.37
C TYR A 106 -11.31 -1.64 4.92
N PRO A 107 -10.67 -0.91 5.84
CA PRO A 107 -9.42 -1.33 6.48
C PRO A 107 -9.52 -2.70 7.18
N GLY A 108 -8.42 -3.47 7.12
CA GLY A 108 -8.32 -4.79 7.75
C GLY A 108 -8.64 -5.96 6.81
N VAL A 109 -8.28 -7.18 7.23
CA VAL A 109 -8.40 -8.40 6.42
C VAL A 109 -9.85 -8.76 6.09
N ASP A 110 -10.79 -8.41 6.96
CA ASP A 110 -12.22 -8.66 6.77
C ASP A 110 -12.82 -7.77 5.66
N GLY A 111 -12.10 -6.72 5.25
CA GLY A 111 -12.49 -5.82 4.17
C GLY A 111 -12.01 -6.27 2.79
N GLU A 112 -11.34 -7.41 2.68
CA GLU A 112 -10.77 -7.90 1.43
C GLU A 112 -11.68 -8.93 0.76
N TYR A 113 -11.94 -8.73 -0.53
CA TYR A 113 -12.51 -9.75 -1.39
C TYR A 113 -11.46 -10.19 -2.40
N ILE A 114 -11.08 -11.47 -2.36
CA ILE A 114 -10.04 -12.05 -3.20
C ILE A 114 -10.66 -13.23 -3.96
N PRO A 115 -10.84 -13.14 -5.28
CA PRO A 115 -11.48 -14.21 -6.03
C PRO A 115 -10.51 -15.39 -6.25
N MET A 116 -11.01 -16.61 -6.07
CA MET A 116 -10.26 -17.82 -6.47
C MET A 116 -10.42 -18.03 -7.98
N LYS A 117 -9.43 -17.62 -8.75
CA LYS A 117 -9.39 -17.71 -10.23
C LYS A 117 -7.97 -17.54 -10.74
N ASP A 118 -7.74 -18.01 -11.96
CA ASP A 118 -6.54 -17.67 -12.71
C ASP A 118 -6.49 -16.18 -13.05
N ILE A 119 -5.27 -15.66 -13.14
CA ILE A 119 -5.02 -14.29 -13.63
C ILE A 119 -5.37 -14.18 -15.11
N VAL A 120 -5.75 -12.98 -15.52
CA VAL A 120 -6.01 -12.62 -16.92
C VAL A 120 -5.02 -11.53 -17.36
N PRO A 121 -4.76 -11.39 -18.67
CA PRO A 121 -3.90 -10.33 -19.18
C PRO A 121 -4.42 -8.93 -18.81
N VAL A 122 -3.50 -8.04 -18.46
CA VAL A 122 -3.79 -6.64 -18.11
C VAL A 122 -2.78 -5.74 -18.82
N LYS A 123 -3.30 -4.79 -19.61
CA LYS A 123 -2.53 -3.66 -20.13
C LYS A 123 -3.14 -2.37 -19.59
N TYR A 124 -2.36 -1.58 -18.87
CA TYR A 124 -2.83 -0.38 -18.20
C TYR A 124 -1.73 0.67 -18.12
N ARG A 125 -2.08 1.91 -18.42
CA ARG A 125 -1.25 3.09 -18.16
C ARG A 125 -2.14 4.21 -17.69
N HIS A 126 -1.83 4.82 -16.54
CA HIS A 126 -2.61 5.94 -16.03
C HIS A 126 -1.80 6.84 -15.10
N LYS A 127 -2.02 8.15 -15.22
CA LYS A 127 -1.59 9.15 -14.25
C LYS A 127 -2.83 9.72 -13.55
N PRO A 128 -3.00 9.59 -12.23
CA PRO A 128 -4.10 10.20 -11.50
C PRO A 128 -4.11 11.73 -11.69
N SER A 129 -5.29 12.32 -11.81
CA SER A 129 -5.44 13.78 -11.99
C SER A 129 -5.04 14.58 -10.75
N CYS A 130 -5.16 13.98 -9.55
CA CYS A 130 -4.79 14.62 -8.29
C CYS A 130 -3.46 14.05 -7.80
N ARG A 131 -2.45 14.92 -7.65
CA ARG A 131 -1.13 14.60 -7.09
C ARG A 131 -1.22 14.04 -5.67
N TYR A 132 -2.05 14.65 -4.84
CA TYR A 132 -2.25 14.26 -3.44
C TYR A 132 -3.62 13.63 -3.26
N ARG A 133 -3.65 12.39 -2.77
CA ARG A 133 -4.86 11.61 -2.50
C ARG A 133 -4.64 10.92 -1.17
N GLY A 134 -5.33 11.33 -0.12
CA GLY A 134 -5.02 10.80 1.21
C GLY A 134 -6.12 10.95 2.22
N GLN A 135 -5.78 10.48 3.42
CA GLN A 135 -6.60 10.48 4.60
C GLN A 135 -5.78 10.90 5.81
N CYS A 136 -6.47 11.40 6.84
CA CYS A 136 -5.89 11.77 8.12
C CYS A 136 -6.47 10.90 9.23
N ASN A 137 -5.74 10.82 10.33
CA ASN A 137 -6.23 10.20 11.54
C ASN A 137 -7.10 11.21 12.31
N GLU A 138 -8.33 10.86 12.64
CA GLU A 138 -9.29 11.73 13.34
C GLU A 138 -10.31 10.88 14.12
N GLY A 139 -10.78 11.41 15.26
CA GLY A 139 -11.90 10.83 16.00
C GLY A 139 -11.47 10.00 17.20
N ALA A 140 -11.73 8.69 17.18
CA ALA A 140 -11.40 7.77 18.27
C ALA A 140 -10.70 6.54 17.68
N GLU A 141 -9.40 6.40 17.95
CA GLU A 141 -8.53 5.51 17.20
C GLU A 141 -7.86 4.49 18.10
N SER A 142 -7.91 3.22 17.71
CA SER A 142 -7.05 2.18 18.29
C SER A 142 -5.77 2.07 17.47
N GLN A 143 -4.69 1.59 18.08
CA GLN A 143 -3.45 1.36 17.32
C GLN A 143 -3.64 0.37 16.17
N GLN A 144 -4.51 -0.63 16.34
CA GLN A 144 -4.85 -1.56 15.28
C GLN A 144 -5.52 -0.86 14.10
N CYS A 145 -6.54 -0.03 14.36
CA CYS A 145 -7.25 0.73 13.33
C CYS A 145 -6.29 1.63 12.54
N MET A 146 -5.33 2.26 13.23
CA MET A 146 -4.30 3.09 12.61
C MET A 146 -3.40 2.32 11.64
N LEU A 147 -2.93 1.14 12.04
CA LEU A 147 -2.09 0.32 11.16
C LEU A 147 -2.88 -0.21 9.96
N GLU A 148 -4.13 -0.64 10.18
CA GLU A 148 -5.01 -1.16 9.13
C GLU A 148 -5.38 -0.08 8.11
N THR A 149 -5.61 1.16 8.55
CA THR A 149 -5.94 2.29 7.68
C THR A 149 -4.73 2.74 6.84
N ILE A 150 -3.52 2.74 7.41
CA ILE A 150 -2.26 2.95 6.65
C ILE A 150 -2.09 1.87 5.58
N GLU A 151 -2.36 0.60 5.92
CA GLU A 151 -2.29 -0.51 4.97
C GLU A 151 -3.34 -0.39 3.86
N PHE A 152 -4.53 0.04 4.20
CA PHE A 152 -5.65 0.24 3.28
C PHE A 152 -5.41 1.36 2.26
N THR A 153 -4.69 2.41 2.64
CA THR A 153 -4.49 3.63 1.83
C THR A 153 -4.05 3.33 0.38
N PRO A 154 -2.94 2.60 0.11
CA PRO A 154 -2.55 2.31 -1.27
C PRO A 154 -3.48 1.32 -1.99
N LYS A 155 -4.20 0.45 -1.26
CA LYS A 155 -5.16 -0.51 -1.84
C LYS A 155 -6.35 0.18 -2.52
N VAL A 156 -6.67 1.41 -2.14
CA VAL A 156 -7.71 2.24 -2.77
C VAL A 156 -7.16 3.35 -3.67
N GLY A 157 -5.86 3.32 -4.00
CA GLY A 157 -5.24 4.26 -4.93
C GLY A 157 -4.82 5.60 -4.31
N MET A 158 -4.89 5.73 -2.98
CA MET A 158 -4.38 6.89 -2.25
C MET A 158 -2.86 6.79 -2.04
N ASN A 159 -2.19 7.94 -1.94
CA ASN A 159 -0.72 8.03 -1.84
C ASN A 159 -0.24 8.92 -0.69
N VAL A 160 -1.12 9.60 0.05
CA VAL A 160 -0.78 10.44 1.21
C VAL A 160 -1.40 9.86 2.47
N TYR A 161 -0.66 9.90 3.57
CA TYR A 161 -1.19 9.66 4.91
C TYR A 161 -0.80 10.81 5.83
N MET A 162 -1.75 11.31 6.62
CA MET A 162 -1.54 12.43 7.53
C MET A 162 -1.68 11.98 8.98
N LEU A 163 -0.74 12.40 9.83
CA LEU A 163 -0.88 12.29 11.28
C LEU A 163 -1.07 13.68 11.89
N GLU A 164 -2.20 13.90 12.54
CA GLU A 164 -2.51 15.13 13.25
C GLU A 164 -1.73 15.22 14.56
N PHE A 165 -1.32 16.45 14.88
CA PHE A 165 -0.54 16.78 16.08
C PHE A 165 0.83 16.08 16.17
N ARG A 166 1.67 16.61 17.07
CA ARG A 166 2.97 16.00 17.35
C ARG A 166 2.85 14.66 18.08
N ILE A 167 1.86 14.54 18.94
CA ILE A 167 1.46 13.33 19.65
C ILE A 167 -0.08 13.31 19.59
N PRO A 168 -0.72 12.40 18.82
CA PRO A 168 -2.17 12.36 18.65
C PRO A 168 -2.89 11.74 19.87
N ARG A 169 -2.52 12.18 21.08
CA ARG A 169 -3.00 11.62 22.35
C ARG A 169 -4.52 11.68 22.45
N ASP A 170 -5.10 12.81 22.07
CA ASP A 170 -6.54 13.05 22.22
C ASP A 170 -7.41 12.02 21.48
N TYR A 171 -6.96 11.51 20.33
CA TYR A 171 -7.69 10.50 19.56
C TYR A 171 -7.56 9.10 20.16
N TYR A 172 -6.37 8.74 20.63
CA TYR A 172 -6.18 7.49 21.36
C TYR A 172 -6.93 7.50 22.69
N GLU A 173 -6.88 8.59 23.46
CA GLU A 173 -7.61 8.69 24.72
C GLU A 173 -9.11 8.52 24.54
N LYS A 174 -9.71 9.10 23.49
CA LYS A 174 -11.14 8.90 23.21
C LYS A 174 -11.49 7.41 23.03
N TYR A 175 -10.62 6.65 22.36
CA TYR A 175 -10.84 5.20 22.18
C TYR A 175 -10.57 4.42 23.46
N TYR A 176 -9.39 4.60 24.07
CA TYR A 176 -8.92 3.78 25.19
C TYR A 176 -9.56 4.15 26.53
N ASN A 177 -10.02 5.39 26.73
CA ASN A 177 -10.87 5.72 27.89
C ASN A 177 -12.33 5.31 27.69
N HIS A 178 -12.69 4.83 26.49
CA HIS A 178 -14.05 4.48 26.11
C HIS A 178 -15.05 5.60 26.40
N SER A 179 -14.70 6.85 26.08
CA SER A 179 -15.44 8.08 26.49
C SER A 179 -16.90 8.17 26.02
N LYS A 180 -17.38 7.18 25.26
CA LYS A 180 -18.78 7.02 24.82
C LYS A 180 -19.41 5.67 25.19
N ASN A 181 -18.65 4.79 25.84
CA ASN A 181 -19.00 3.40 26.20
C ASN A 181 -18.56 3.04 27.64
N GLU A 182 -18.47 4.04 28.53
CA GLU A 182 -17.91 3.90 29.89
C GLU A 182 -18.64 2.86 30.75
N GLU A 183 -19.95 2.67 30.52
CA GLU A 183 -20.76 1.67 31.23
C GLU A 183 -20.45 0.23 30.78
N ALA A 184 -19.96 0.05 29.55
CA ALA A 184 -19.71 -1.26 28.94
C ALA A 184 -18.26 -1.72 29.12
N ARG A 185 -17.31 -0.80 29.27
CA ARG A 185 -15.89 -1.13 29.33
C ARG A 185 -15.12 -0.14 30.21
N PRO A 186 -14.30 -0.62 31.18
CA PRO A 186 -13.47 0.25 32.00
C PRO A 186 -12.34 0.87 31.18
N PRO A 187 -11.86 2.08 31.52
CA PRO A 187 -10.79 2.74 30.78
C PRO A 187 -9.50 1.93 30.78
N GLU A 188 -8.74 2.07 29.70
CA GLU A 188 -7.40 1.50 29.49
C GLU A 188 -6.38 2.65 29.41
N PRO A 189 -5.83 3.13 30.55
CA PRO A 189 -4.99 4.32 30.56
C PRO A 189 -3.75 4.17 29.68
N ILE A 190 -3.43 5.22 28.94
CA ILE A 190 -2.26 5.30 28.06
C ILE A 190 -1.33 6.45 28.47
N THR A 191 -0.02 6.27 28.27
CA THR A 191 0.99 7.29 28.50
C THR A 191 1.43 7.98 27.21
N ASP A 192 2.04 9.16 27.31
CA ASP A 192 2.58 9.86 26.13
C ASP A 192 3.67 9.05 25.44
N GLU A 193 4.49 8.32 26.22
CA GLU A 193 5.53 7.44 25.67
C GLU A 193 4.93 6.31 24.83
N GLN A 194 3.79 5.74 25.25
CA GLN A 194 3.08 4.71 24.49
C GLN A 194 2.52 5.29 23.19
N VAL A 195 1.86 6.45 23.25
CA VAL A 195 1.32 7.11 22.04
C VAL A 195 2.43 7.50 21.07
N LEU A 196 3.57 7.98 21.59
CA LEU A 196 4.74 8.29 20.77
C LEU A 196 5.29 7.03 20.10
N GLN A 197 5.37 5.89 20.81
CA GLN A 197 5.79 4.62 20.22
C GLN A 197 4.84 4.18 19.10
N TRP A 198 3.53 4.30 19.30
CA TRP A 198 2.51 4.00 18.29
C TRP A 198 2.62 4.91 17.06
N LYS A 199 2.88 6.21 17.26
CA LYS A 199 3.18 7.14 16.16
C LYS A 199 4.40 6.67 15.37
N ARG A 200 5.49 6.25 16.02
CA ARG A 200 6.68 5.72 15.32
C ARG A 200 6.41 4.44 14.53
N GLN A 201 5.51 3.58 15.03
CA GLN A 201 5.05 2.42 14.28
C GLN A 201 4.28 2.84 13.02
N CYS A 202 3.39 3.84 13.15
CA CYS A 202 2.67 4.41 12.01
C CYS A 202 3.63 5.00 10.96
N GLU A 203 4.61 5.80 11.39
CA GLU A 203 5.63 6.38 10.50
C GLU A 203 6.40 5.30 9.72
N ALA A 204 6.78 4.21 10.40
CA ALA A 204 7.45 3.08 9.75
C ALA A 204 6.56 2.40 8.71
N GLU A 205 5.28 2.18 9.02
CA GLU A 205 4.33 1.56 8.08
C GLU A 205 3.98 2.49 6.90
N ILE A 206 3.92 3.80 7.11
CA ILE A 206 3.75 4.81 6.05
C ILE A 206 4.96 4.78 5.11
N ALA A 207 6.17 4.84 5.67
CA ALA A 207 7.42 4.80 4.90
C ALA A 207 7.61 3.49 4.13
N LYS A 208 7.26 2.35 4.74
CA LYS A 208 7.31 1.01 4.12
C LYS A 208 6.48 0.92 2.84
N ARG A 209 5.35 1.64 2.78
CA ARG A 209 4.47 1.71 1.59
C ARG A 209 4.86 2.85 0.65
N GLY A 210 5.92 3.58 0.98
CA GLY A 210 6.38 4.75 0.27
C GLY A 210 5.48 5.96 0.41
N LEU A 211 4.33 5.91 1.12
CA LEU A 211 3.31 6.97 1.19
C LEU A 211 3.91 8.35 1.54
N GLN A 212 3.36 9.41 0.96
CA GLN A 212 3.73 10.78 1.31
C GLN A 212 3.21 11.07 2.72
N PHE A 213 4.12 11.31 3.65
CA PHE A 213 3.78 11.53 5.05
C PHE A 213 3.64 13.02 5.33
N HIS A 214 2.45 13.44 5.76
CA HIS A 214 2.24 14.79 6.30
C HIS A 214 2.18 14.69 7.82
N ASP A 215 3.24 15.16 8.48
CA ASP A 215 3.35 15.18 9.93
C ASP A 215 2.84 16.51 10.48
N ILE A 216 2.03 16.46 11.54
CA ILE A 216 1.49 17.66 12.21
C ILE A 216 0.57 18.47 11.29
N GLY A 217 -0.31 17.78 10.57
CA GLY A 217 -1.41 18.43 9.84
C GLY A 217 -2.56 18.80 10.79
N HIS A 218 -3.26 19.89 10.49
CA HIS A 218 -4.70 20.02 10.71
C HIS A 218 -5.26 20.18 9.30
N GLY A 219 -6.34 19.47 8.97
CA GLY A 219 -6.97 19.52 7.64
C GLY A 219 -7.16 20.95 7.11
#